data_AF-A0A3M1V979-F1
#
_entry.id   AF-A0A3M1V979-F1
#
_cell.length_a   1.000
_cell.length_b   1.000
_cell.length_c   1.000
_cell.angle_alpha   90.00
_cell.angle_beta   90.00
_cell.angle_gamma   90.00
#
_symmetry.space_group_name_H-M   'P 1'
#
loop_
_entity.id
_entity.type
_entity.pdbx_description
1 polymer ?
#
loop_
_entity_poly.entity_id
_entity_poly.type
_entity_poly.pdbx_seq_one_letter_code
_entity_poly.pdbx_strand_id
1 'polypeptide(L)'
;MWVIENPWPPIVLCLFVAIVTAAQAIRHRSKLLWGLTLAMLLAAVACYVVDMLIVTERERLEEQLHDLGEAVRRLDTQRVLTYISPAALPERTVVQTGMALIDSLDDLHWRVVTIRLQAGGSLAEADVRANATVRLRGSVDLGHQPTRWLLSWRREGGQWKITRIRRLNPVTGEPMPVLGAQ
;
A
#
# COMPACT_ATOMS: atom_id res chain seq x y z
N MET A 1 3.56 -0.66 23.39
CA MET A 1 3.49 -1.68 22.31
C MET A 1 4.53 -1.36 21.23
N TRP A 2 5.83 -1.43 21.55
CA TRP A 2 6.92 -1.07 20.60
C TRP A 2 7.56 -2.29 19.93
N VAL A 3 7.51 -3.46 20.59
CA VAL A 3 8.15 -4.71 20.12
C VAL A 3 7.45 -5.34 18.92
N ILE A 4 6.17 -5.01 18.68
CA ILE A 4 5.37 -5.57 17.57
C ILE A 4 5.44 -4.68 16.33
N GLU A 5 5.79 -3.40 16.50
CA GLU A 5 5.77 -2.42 15.40
C GLU A 5 7.14 -2.31 14.70
N ASN A 6 8.20 -2.82 15.34
CA ASN A 6 9.52 -2.91 14.75
C ASN A 6 10.19 -4.25 15.16
N PRO A 7 10.42 -5.18 14.22
CA PRO A 7 10.96 -6.53 14.50
C PRO A 7 12.47 -6.55 14.71
N TRP A 8 13.18 -5.47 14.35
CA TRP A 8 14.63 -5.43 14.39
C TRP A 8 15.25 -5.53 15.80
N PRO A 9 14.73 -4.82 16.82
CA PRO A 9 15.30 -4.89 18.18
C PRO A 9 15.39 -6.31 18.77
N PRO A 10 14.33 -7.16 18.76
CA PRO A 10 14.45 -8.52 19.29
C PRO A 10 15.37 -9.40 18.43
N ILE A 11 15.37 -9.26 17.11
CA ILE A 11 16.28 -10.02 16.21
C ILE A 11 17.74 -9.68 16.51
N VAL A 12 18.07 -8.39 16.59
CA VAL A 12 19.44 -7.93 16.90
C VAL A 12 19.89 -8.40 18.28
N LEU A 13 19.00 -8.37 19.26
CA LEU A 13 19.31 -8.87 20.61
C LEU A 13 19.62 -10.37 20.59
N CYS A 14 18.79 -11.20 19.94
CA CYS A 14 19.02 -12.63 19.81
C CYS A 14 20.33 -12.94 19.09
N LEU A 15 20.64 -12.22 18.00
CA LEU A 15 21.90 -12.37 17.28
C LEU A 15 23.11 -11.97 18.12
N PHE A 16 23.02 -10.88 18.88
CA PHE A 16 24.09 -10.44 19.78
C PHE A 16 24.39 -11.49 20.85
N VAL A 17 23.36 -12.02 21.51
CA VAL A 17 23.51 -13.09 22.49
C VAL A 17 24.11 -14.34 21.85
N ALA A 18 23.64 -14.73 20.65
CA ALA A 18 24.18 -15.88 19.92
C ALA A 18 25.68 -15.73 19.61
N ILE A 19 26.14 -14.53 19.25
CA ILE A 19 27.56 -14.26 18.99
C ILE A 19 28.38 -14.41 20.27
N VAL A 20 27.91 -13.83 21.38
CA VAL A 20 28.62 -13.90 22.68
C VAL A 20 28.69 -15.35 23.17
N THR A 21 27.58 -16.10 23.09
CA THR A 21 27.55 -17.51 23.52
C THR A 21 28.38 -18.39 22.62
N ALA A 22 28.44 -18.14 21.30
CA ALA A 22 29.31 -18.86 20.37
C ALA A 22 30.79 -18.62 20.67
N ALA A 23 31.19 -17.37 20.91
CA ALA A 23 32.56 -17.01 21.26
C ALA A 23 33.01 -17.71 22.57
N GLN A 24 32.13 -17.72 23.58
CA GLN A 24 32.39 -18.44 24.83
C GLN A 24 32.40 -19.97 24.64
N ALA A 25 31.55 -20.52 23.78
CA ALA A 25 31.51 -21.95 23.46
C ALA A 25 32.82 -22.44 22.85
N ILE A 26 33.42 -21.63 21.96
CA ILE A 26 34.73 -21.90 21.35
C ILE A 26 35.82 -21.91 22.43
N ARG A 27 35.80 -20.94 23.36
CA ARG A 27 36.81 -20.82 24.42
C ARG A 27 36.75 -21.94 25.45
N HIS A 28 35.55 -22.32 25.88
CA HIS A 28 35.33 -23.30 26.96
C HIS A 28 35.06 -24.73 26.47
N ARG A 29 34.99 -24.96 25.14
CA ARG A 29 34.60 -26.25 24.51
C ARG A 29 33.33 -26.87 25.10
N SER A 30 32.41 -26.04 25.59
CA SER A 30 31.17 -26.48 26.24
C SER A 30 30.08 -26.75 25.22
N LYS A 31 29.55 -27.99 25.21
CA LYS A 31 28.39 -28.37 24.36
C LYS A 31 27.12 -27.60 24.75
N LEU A 32 27.01 -27.18 26.01
CA LEU A 32 25.83 -26.48 26.53
C LEU A 32 25.72 -25.06 25.96
N LEU A 33 26.85 -24.37 25.79
CA LEU A 33 26.89 -23.03 25.16
C LEU A 33 26.56 -23.10 23.66
N TRP A 34 26.96 -24.17 22.96
CA TRP A 34 26.53 -24.42 21.58
C TRP A 34 25.03 -24.63 21.47
N GLY A 35 24.43 -25.34 22.43
CA GLY A 35 22.97 -25.49 22.51
C GLY A 35 22.25 -24.15 22.69
N LEU A 36 22.80 -23.27 23.55
CA LEU A 36 22.25 -21.93 23.75
C LEU A 36 22.38 -21.03 22.52
N THR A 37 23.52 -21.06 21.83
CA THR A 37 23.71 -20.36 20.54
C THR A 37 22.67 -20.81 19.52
N LEU A 38 22.48 -22.13 19.36
CA LEU A 38 21.49 -22.67 18.44
C LEU A 38 20.07 -22.22 18.82
N ALA A 39 19.72 -22.25 20.11
CA ALA A 39 18.42 -21.78 20.58
C ALA A 39 18.18 -20.30 20.28
N MET A 40 19.20 -19.44 20.45
CA MET A 40 19.10 -18.00 20.15
C MET A 40 18.99 -17.73 18.64
N LEU A 41 19.70 -18.49 17.80
CA LEU A 41 19.55 -18.40 16.35
C LEU A 41 18.14 -18.83 15.91
N LEU A 42 17.61 -19.92 16.46
CA LEU A 42 16.25 -20.37 16.20
C LEU A 42 15.21 -19.34 16.65
N ALA A 43 15.42 -18.69 17.81
CA ALA A 43 14.56 -17.62 18.28
C ALA A 43 14.58 -16.39 17.35
N ALA A 44 15.75 -16.01 16.82
CA ALA A 44 15.86 -14.92 15.83
C ALA A 44 15.10 -15.26 14.55
N VAL A 45 15.24 -16.49 14.05
CA VAL A 45 14.49 -16.98 12.88
C VAL A 45 12.98 -16.98 13.18
N ALA A 46 12.56 -17.45 14.36
CA ALA A 46 11.16 -17.44 14.75
C ALA A 46 10.57 -16.01 14.79
N CYS A 47 11.29 -15.04 15.36
CA CYS A 47 10.88 -13.64 15.34
C CYS A 47 10.74 -13.09 13.92
N TYR A 48 11.68 -13.41 13.03
CA TYR A 48 11.62 -13.02 11.63
C TYR A 48 10.42 -13.64 10.90
N VAL A 49 10.14 -14.92 11.15
CA VAL A 49 8.97 -15.61 10.58
C VAL A 49 7.66 -15.03 11.11
N VAL A 50 7.59 -14.71 12.41
CA VAL A 50 6.41 -14.05 13.01
C VAL A 50 6.18 -12.68 12.38
N ASP A 51 7.23 -11.89 12.17
CA ASP A 51 7.14 -10.61 11.47
C ASP A 51 6.63 -10.78 10.03
N MET A 52 7.17 -11.76 9.30
CA MET A 52 6.67 -12.12 7.96
C MET A 52 5.21 -12.58 7.93
N LEU A 53 4.69 -13.10 9.05
CA LEU A 53 3.29 -13.55 9.14
C LEU A 53 2.33 -12.40 9.51
N ILE A 54 2.84 -11.29 10.04
CA ILE A 54 2.03 -10.14 10.42
C ILE A 54 1.88 -9.23 9.19
N VAL A 55 0.82 -9.47 8.40
CA VAL A 55 0.44 -8.55 7.32
C VAL A 55 0.05 -7.21 7.93
N THR A 56 0.82 -6.17 7.63
CA THR A 56 0.57 -4.82 8.16
C THR A 56 -0.63 -4.19 7.46
N GLU A 57 -1.34 -3.28 8.14
CA GLU A 57 -2.46 -2.55 7.52
C GLU A 57 -2.03 -1.74 6.30
N ARG A 58 -0.75 -1.32 6.26
CA ARG A 58 -0.15 -0.66 5.10
C ARG A 58 -0.09 -1.60 3.89
N GLU A 59 0.38 -2.84 4.09
CA GLU A 59 0.49 -3.84 3.00
C GLU A 59 -0.88 -4.21 2.45
N ARG A 60 -1.88 -4.39 3.32
CA ARG A 60 -3.27 -4.63 2.88
C ARG A 60 -3.79 -3.50 2.01
N LEU A 61 -3.51 -2.25 2.39
CA LEU A 61 -3.92 -1.09 1.62
C LEU A 61 -3.15 -0.99 0.29
N GLU A 62 -1.87 -1.31 0.29
CA GLU A 62 -1.04 -1.33 -0.92
C GLU A 62 -1.51 -2.37 -1.93
N GLU A 63 -1.86 -3.57 -1.47
CA GLU A 63 -2.46 -4.62 -2.29
C GLU A 63 -3.80 -4.15 -2.89
N GLN A 64 -4.67 -3.54 -2.08
CA GLN A 64 -5.93 -2.98 -2.59
C GLN A 64 -5.74 -1.83 -3.58
N LEU A 65 -4.72 -0.99 -3.40
CA LEU A 65 -4.36 0.06 -4.35
C LEU A 65 -3.88 -0.53 -5.68
N HIS A 66 -3.14 -1.65 -5.63
CA HIS A 66 -2.72 -2.36 -6.82
C HIS A 66 -3.92 -2.94 -7.57
N ASP A 67 -4.82 -3.64 -6.86
CA ASP A 67 -6.04 -4.19 -7.44
C ASP A 67 -6.98 -3.12 -8.01
N LEU A 68 -7.06 -1.97 -7.34
CA LEU A 68 -7.80 -0.81 -7.85
C LEU A 68 -7.21 -0.33 -9.17
N GLY A 69 -5.88 -0.23 -9.28
CA GLY A 69 -5.20 0.13 -10.52
C GLY A 69 -5.50 -0.84 -11.66
N GLU A 70 -5.51 -2.14 -11.38
CA GLU A 70 -5.91 -3.19 -12.34
C GLU A 70 -7.38 -3.08 -12.75
N ALA A 71 -8.28 -2.81 -11.79
CA ALA A 71 -9.70 -2.60 -12.09
C ALA A 71 -9.92 -1.38 -13.00
N VAL A 72 -9.19 -0.29 -12.75
CA VAL A 72 -9.20 0.91 -13.61
C VAL A 72 -8.64 0.59 -14.99
N ARG A 73 -7.53 -0.15 -15.08
CA ARG A 73 -6.93 -0.59 -16.36
C ARG A 73 -7.93 -1.31 -17.25
N ARG A 74 -8.75 -2.18 -16.65
CA ARG A 74 -9.77 -2.99 -17.35
C ARG A 74 -11.08 -2.26 -17.58
N LEU A 75 -11.17 -0.98 -17.17
CA LEU A 75 -12.40 -0.19 -17.19
C LEU A 75 -13.58 -0.88 -16.46
N ASP A 76 -13.28 -1.72 -15.46
CA ASP A 76 -14.28 -2.45 -14.67
C ASP A 76 -14.89 -1.53 -13.61
N THR A 77 -15.88 -0.74 -14.04
CA THR A 77 -16.52 0.28 -13.20
C THR A 77 -17.15 -0.33 -11.94
N GLN A 78 -17.74 -1.53 -12.04
CA GLN A 78 -18.38 -2.18 -10.90
C GLN A 78 -17.34 -2.57 -9.86
N ARG A 79 -16.21 -3.16 -10.30
CA ARG A 79 -15.11 -3.50 -9.39
C ARG A 79 -14.49 -2.28 -8.76
N VAL A 80 -14.23 -1.20 -9.51
CA VAL A 80 -13.70 0.07 -8.96
C VAL A 80 -14.63 0.63 -7.87
N LEU A 81 -15.95 0.60 -8.09
CA LEU A 81 -16.93 1.09 -7.13
C LEU A 81 -16.99 0.27 -5.83
N THR A 82 -16.47 -0.95 -5.80
CA THR A 82 -16.37 -1.73 -4.55
C THR A 82 -15.32 -1.18 -3.60
N TYR A 83 -14.30 -0.48 -4.10
CA TYR A 83 -13.26 0.16 -3.29
C TYR A 83 -13.69 1.50 -2.73
N ILE A 84 -14.79 2.08 -3.21
CA ILE A 84 -15.30 3.37 -2.77
C ILE A 84 -16.40 3.15 -1.73
N SER A 85 -16.35 3.91 -0.64
CA SER A 85 -17.36 3.83 0.43
C SER A 85 -18.76 4.02 -0.16
N PRO A 86 -19.76 3.20 0.22
CA PRO A 86 -21.15 3.40 -0.19
C PRO A 86 -21.70 4.78 0.21
N ALA A 87 -21.17 5.37 1.29
CA ALA A 87 -21.57 6.69 1.78
C ALA A 87 -20.95 7.85 0.98
N ALA A 88 -19.87 7.61 0.24
CA ALA A 88 -19.15 8.60 -0.56
C ALA A 88 -19.82 8.79 -1.94
N LEU A 89 -21.09 9.21 -1.93
CA LEU A 89 -21.89 9.37 -3.15
C LEU A 89 -21.24 10.30 -4.20
N PRO A 90 -20.68 11.47 -3.83
CA PRO A 90 -20.02 12.34 -4.81
C PRO A 90 -18.87 11.65 -5.55
N GLU A 91 -18.03 10.92 -4.83
CA GLU A 91 -16.88 10.20 -5.37
C GLU A 91 -17.32 9.08 -6.31
N ARG A 92 -18.38 8.35 -5.95
CA ARG A 92 -18.96 7.30 -6.81
C ARG A 92 -19.46 7.88 -8.12
N THR A 93 -20.18 9.00 -8.08
CA THR A 93 -20.68 9.70 -9.28
C THR A 93 -19.54 10.16 -10.18
N VAL A 94 -18.49 10.74 -9.61
CA VAL A 94 -17.30 11.17 -10.36
C VAL A 94 -16.63 10.00 -11.06
N VAL A 95 -16.45 8.87 -10.37
CA VAL A 95 -15.84 7.67 -10.95
C VAL A 95 -16.71 7.06 -12.03
N GLN A 96 -18.02 6.91 -11.79
CA GLN A 96 -18.96 6.43 -12.81
C GLN A 96 -18.93 7.32 -14.05
N THR A 97 -18.95 8.64 -13.86
CA THR A 97 -18.92 9.60 -14.96
C THR A 97 -17.61 9.54 -15.73
N GLY A 98 -16.47 9.56 -15.03
CA GLY A 98 -15.15 9.46 -15.66
C GLY A 98 -14.96 8.16 -16.43
N MET A 99 -15.32 7.02 -15.85
CA MET A 99 -15.19 5.72 -16.51
C MET A 99 -16.14 5.54 -17.68
N ALA A 100 -17.34 6.15 -17.65
CA ALA A 100 -18.28 6.12 -18.77
C ALA A 100 -17.79 6.96 -19.97
N LEU A 101 -16.96 7.97 -19.74
CA LEU A 101 -16.40 8.82 -20.80
C LEU A 101 -15.19 8.18 -21.49
N ILE A 102 -14.49 7.27 -20.81
CA ILE A 102 -13.29 6.63 -21.33
C ILE A 102 -13.68 5.45 -22.24
N ASP A 103 -13.03 5.37 -23.39
CA ASP A 103 -13.15 4.27 -24.34
C ASP A 103 -12.01 3.26 -24.15
N SER A 104 -10.77 3.74 -24.12
CA SER A 104 -9.58 2.92 -23.83
C SER A 104 -8.56 3.65 -22.94
N LEU A 105 -7.82 2.85 -22.16
CA LEU A 105 -6.64 3.25 -21.41
C LEU A 105 -5.47 2.38 -21.84
N ASP A 106 -4.67 2.92 -22.76
CA ASP A 106 -3.49 2.23 -23.27
C ASP A 106 -2.27 2.60 -22.41
N ASP A 107 -1.38 1.64 -22.18
CA ASP A 107 -0.11 1.81 -21.43
C ASP A 107 -0.27 2.40 -20.01
N LEU A 108 -1.36 2.08 -19.30
CA LEU A 108 -1.59 2.58 -17.94
C LEU A 108 -0.46 2.17 -16.97
N HIS A 109 0.39 3.11 -16.60
CA HIS A 109 1.37 2.96 -15.54
C HIS A 109 0.82 3.50 -14.22
N TRP A 110 0.43 2.59 -13.34
CA TRP A 110 -0.06 2.88 -11.99
C TRP A 110 1.07 2.71 -10.96
N ARG A 111 1.32 3.75 -10.16
CA ARG A 111 2.39 3.73 -9.14
C ARG A 111 1.94 4.41 -7.86
N VAL A 112 2.02 3.67 -6.76
CA VAL A 112 1.88 4.24 -5.41
C VAL A 112 3.16 5.00 -5.07
N VAL A 113 3.01 6.26 -4.68
CA VAL A 113 4.12 7.15 -4.30
C VAL A 113 4.34 7.08 -2.79
N THR A 114 3.28 7.18 -2.00
CA THR A 114 3.36 7.16 -0.54
C THR A 114 2.03 6.73 0.05
N ILE A 115 2.08 5.97 1.14
CA ILE A 115 0.93 5.64 1.99
C ILE A 115 1.21 6.19 3.39
N ARG A 116 0.28 6.95 3.94
CA ARG A 116 0.33 7.49 5.31
C ARG A 116 -0.84 6.94 6.11
N LEU A 117 -0.56 6.05 7.06
CA LEU A 117 -1.56 5.59 8.03
C LEU A 117 -1.76 6.65 9.12
N GLN A 118 -3.01 6.82 9.56
CA GLN A 118 -3.42 7.77 10.60
C GLN A 118 -4.40 7.09 11.55
N ALA A 119 -4.66 7.74 12.71
CA ALA A 119 -5.66 7.31 13.69
C ALA A 119 -5.54 5.81 14.07
N GLY A 120 -4.32 5.36 14.39
CA GLY A 120 -4.06 3.98 14.81
C GLY A 120 -4.34 2.92 13.74
N GLY A 121 -4.28 3.29 12.45
CA GLY A 121 -4.49 2.36 11.32
C GLY A 121 -5.95 2.22 10.89
N SER A 122 -6.82 3.18 11.25
CA SER A 122 -8.22 3.23 10.79
C SER A 122 -8.47 4.21 9.65
N LEU A 123 -7.52 5.13 9.43
CA LEU A 123 -7.52 6.11 8.34
C LEU A 123 -6.19 6.00 7.58
N ALA A 124 -6.22 6.30 6.29
CA ALA A 124 -5.01 6.40 5.50
C ALA A 124 -5.13 7.41 4.37
N GLU A 125 -3.99 7.94 3.93
CA GLU A 125 -3.89 8.71 2.70
C GLU A 125 -2.89 8.04 1.76
N ALA A 126 -3.28 7.84 0.51
CA ALA A 126 -2.44 7.27 -0.52
C ALA A 126 -2.25 8.27 -1.67
N ASP A 127 -1.00 8.59 -1.94
CA ASP A 127 -0.59 9.37 -3.12
C ASP A 127 -0.23 8.41 -4.24
N VAL A 128 -0.88 8.58 -5.38
CA VAL A 128 -0.77 7.69 -6.54
C VAL A 128 -0.51 8.51 -7.79
N ARG A 129 0.38 8.02 -8.65
CA ARG A 129 0.57 8.51 -10.02
C ARG A 129 0.03 7.48 -11.00
N ALA A 130 -0.72 7.97 -11.98
CA ALA A 130 -1.28 7.17 -13.05
C ALA A 130 -1.02 7.88 -14.38
N ASN A 131 -0.26 7.24 -15.26
CA ASN A 131 0.05 7.77 -16.59
C ASN A 131 -0.51 6.81 -17.63
N ALA A 132 -1.32 7.29 -18.56
CA ALA A 132 -1.89 6.44 -19.62
C ALA A 132 -2.13 7.25 -20.88
N THR A 133 -2.20 6.57 -22.01
CA THR A 133 -2.78 7.14 -23.23
C THR A 133 -4.30 6.97 -23.15
N VAL A 134 -5.03 8.09 -23.15
CA VAL A 134 -6.47 8.09 -22.89
C VAL A 134 -7.24 8.42 -24.18
N ARG A 135 -8.17 7.54 -24.54
CA ARG A 135 -9.15 7.82 -25.59
C ARG A 135 -10.52 7.96 -24.99
N LEU A 136 -11.20 9.05 -25.33
CA LEU A 136 -12.57 9.28 -24.91
C LEU A 136 -13.55 8.70 -25.94
N ARG A 137 -14.72 8.31 -25.46
CA ARG A 137 -15.84 7.92 -26.33
C ARG A 137 -16.23 9.11 -27.22
N GLY A 138 -16.47 8.82 -28.49
CA GLY A 138 -16.65 9.87 -29.52
C GLY A 138 -15.36 10.23 -30.26
N SER A 139 -14.32 9.38 -30.19
CA SER A 139 -13.09 9.45 -30.99
C SER A 139 -12.19 10.66 -30.69
N VAL A 140 -12.26 11.22 -29.48
CA VAL A 140 -11.31 12.25 -29.04
C VAL A 140 -10.12 11.56 -28.38
N ASP A 141 -8.98 11.58 -29.06
CA ASP A 141 -7.70 11.12 -28.51
C ASP A 141 -7.09 12.25 -27.67
N LEU A 142 -6.91 12.01 -26.37
CA LEU A 142 -6.24 12.94 -25.46
C LEU A 142 -4.73 12.73 -25.42
N GLY A 143 -4.22 11.69 -26.09
CA GLY A 143 -2.81 11.29 -26.02
C GLY A 143 -2.39 10.86 -24.62
N HIS A 144 -1.09 10.98 -24.34
CA HIS A 144 -0.51 10.59 -23.06
C HIS A 144 -0.82 11.60 -21.95
N GLN A 145 -1.51 11.15 -20.92
CA GLN A 145 -2.00 11.97 -19.82
C GLN A 145 -1.34 11.56 -18.50
N PRO A 146 -0.42 12.36 -17.95
CA PRO A 146 0.09 12.15 -16.60
C PRO A 146 -0.91 12.66 -15.56
N THR A 147 -1.28 11.81 -14.61
CA THR A 147 -2.19 12.19 -13.53
C THR A 147 -1.63 11.80 -12.18
N ARG A 148 -2.01 12.57 -11.15
CA ARG A 148 -1.67 12.30 -9.76
C ARG A 148 -2.93 12.42 -8.92
N TRP A 149 -3.06 11.55 -7.93
CA TRP A 149 -4.27 11.40 -7.14
C TRP A 149 -3.88 11.26 -5.67
N LEU A 150 -4.64 11.93 -4.82
CA LEU A 150 -4.64 11.71 -3.39
C LEU A 150 -5.96 11.04 -3.01
N LEU A 151 -5.85 9.83 -2.50
CA LEU A 151 -6.98 9.00 -2.10
C LEU A 151 -7.01 8.94 -0.57
N SER A 152 -8.11 9.39 0.03
CA SER A 152 -8.34 9.25 1.46
C SER A 152 -9.13 7.96 1.72
N TRP A 153 -8.59 7.11 2.57
CA TRP A 153 -9.12 5.80 2.91
C TRP A 153 -9.57 5.74 4.36
N ARG A 154 -10.64 5.00 4.60
CA ARG A 154 -11.14 4.66 5.93
C ARG A 154 -11.44 3.18 6.00
N ARG A 155 -11.17 2.58 7.15
CA ARG A 155 -11.55 1.20 7.42
C ARG A 155 -13.02 1.14 7.83
N GLU A 156 -13.82 0.44 7.02
CA GLU A 156 -15.26 0.25 7.19
C GLU A 156 -15.56 -1.26 7.13
N GLY A 157 -16.16 -1.83 8.18
CA GLY A 157 -16.49 -3.26 8.22
C GLY A 157 -15.28 -4.18 8.02
N GLY A 158 -14.09 -3.75 8.43
CA GLY A 158 -12.84 -4.50 8.27
C GLY A 158 -12.15 -4.33 6.91
N GLN A 159 -12.75 -3.60 5.96
CA GLN A 159 -12.18 -3.33 4.64
C GLN A 159 -11.78 -1.85 4.49
N TRP A 160 -10.75 -1.57 3.71
CA TRP A 160 -10.43 -0.20 3.34
C TRP A 160 -11.37 0.30 2.24
N LYS A 161 -11.92 1.48 2.44
CA LYS A 161 -12.81 2.16 1.50
C LYS A 161 -12.34 3.58 1.26
N ILE A 162 -12.34 3.99 0.00
CA ILE A 162 -12.07 5.37 -0.41
C ILE A 162 -13.26 6.22 0.04
N THR A 163 -12.96 7.25 0.81
CA THR A 163 -13.94 8.24 1.29
C THR A 163 -13.79 9.57 0.56
N ARG A 164 -12.64 9.82 -0.07
CA ARG A 164 -12.38 11.04 -0.84
C ARG A 164 -11.38 10.80 -1.95
N ILE A 165 -11.65 11.38 -3.11
CA ILE A 165 -10.76 11.36 -4.28
C ILE A 165 -10.38 12.80 -4.61
N ARG A 166 -9.09 13.10 -4.70
CA ARG A 166 -8.59 14.41 -5.13
C ARG A 166 -7.61 14.24 -6.26
N ARG A 167 -7.83 14.95 -7.36
CA ARG A 167 -6.82 15.07 -8.41
C ARG A 167 -5.81 16.12 -8.00
N LEU A 168 -4.54 15.81 -8.20
CA LEU A 168 -3.43 16.72 -7.99
C LEU A 168 -2.76 17.05 -9.33
N ASN A 169 -2.15 18.22 -9.40
CA ASN A 169 -1.25 18.56 -10.47
C ASN A 169 -0.07 17.56 -10.46
N PRO A 170 0.25 16.91 -11.59
CA PRO A 170 1.30 15.90 -11.64
C PRO A 170 2.70 16.45 -11.32
N VAL A 171 2.91 17.75 -11.56
CA VAL A 171 4.18 18.46 -11.33
C VAL A 171 4.19 19.12 -9.95
N THR A 172 3.24 20.01 -9.67
CA THR A 172 3.26 20.83 -8.43
C THR A 172 2.69 20.10 -7.22
N GLY A 173 1.83 19.09 -7.42
CA GLY A 173 1.11 18.41 -6.34
C GLY A 173 -0.07 19.21 -5.78
N GLU A 174 -0.40 20.36 -6.36
CA GLU A 174 -1.53 21.18 -5.92
C GLU A 174 -2.88 20.57 -6.34
N PRO A 175 -3.95 20.77 -5.56
CA PRO A 175 -5.26 20.23 -5.88
C PRO A 175 -5.83 20.83 -7.18
N MET A 176 -6.43 19.99 -8.01
CA MET A 176 -7.09 20.41 -9.25
C MET A 176 -8.50 19.80 -9.36
N PRO A 177 -9.40 20.39 -10.17
CA PRO A 177 -10.69 19.77 -10.50
C PRO A 177 -10.51 18.36 -11.08
N VAL A 178 -11.38 17.43 -10.68
CA VAL A 178 -11.27 16.01 -11.07
C VAL A 178 -11.68 15.80 -12.52
N LEU A 179 -12.81 16.39 -12.92
CA LEU A 179 -13.29 16.49 -14.29
C LEU A 179 -13.12 17.95 -14.70
N GLY A 180 -12.44 18.21 -15.81
CA GLY A 180 -12.19 19.58 -16.25
C GLY A 180 -13.50 20.26 -16.62
N ALA A 181 -13.87 21.32 -15.90
CA ALA A 181 -14.34 22.51 -16.56
C ALA A 181 -13.06 23.26 -16.98
N GLN A 182 -12.78 23.29 -18.28
CA GLN A 182 -11.92 24.32 -18.85
C GLN A 182 -12.81 25.52 -19.17
#